data_AF-H0I2V4-F1
#
_entry.id   AF-H0I2V4-F1
#
_cell.length_a   1.000
_cell.length_b   1.000
_cell.length_c   1.000
_cell.angle_alpha   90.00
_cell.angle_beta   90.00
_cell.angle_gamma   90.00
#
_symmetry.space_group_name_H-M   'P 1'
#
loop_
_entity.id
_entity.type
_entity.pdbx_description
1 polymer ?
#
loop_
_entity_poly.entity_id
_entity_poly.type
_entity_poly.pdbx_seq_one_letter_code
_entity_poly.pdbx_strand_id
1 'polypeptide(L)' 'MSDVRKEQIKLRAAYYNGVAIAIVAIGGLGVALATFRERSDLWTFGVAVFGLIGAAVLSIALREIAISSLAALDDE' A
#
# COMPACT_ATOMS: atom_id res chain seq x y z
N MET A 1 17.87 17.99 -14.14
CA MET A 1 16.85 18.48 -13.18
C MET A 1 17.42 19.36 -12.05
N SER A 2 16.62 20.27 -11.46
CA SER A 2 17.00 21.06 -10.27
C SER A 2 16.87 20.26 -8.97
N ASP A 3 17.70 20.57 -7.96
CA ASP A 3 17.71 19.86 -6.67
C ASP A 3 16.34 19.85 -5.97
N VAL A 4 15.62 20.98 -6.03
CA VAL A 4 14.25 21.12 -5.52
C VAL A 4 13.31 20.10 -6.17
N ARG A 5 13.46 19.86 -7.47
CA ARG A 5 12.60 18.92 -8.21
C ARG A 5 12.97 17.46 -7.89
N LYS A 6 14.25 17.16 -7.65
CA LYS A 6 14.70 15.85 -7.16
C LYS A 6 14.13 15.55 -5.77
N GLU A 7 14.15 16.51 -4.85
CA GLU A 7 13.54 16.36 -3.51
C GLU A 7 12.03 16.13 -3.56
N GLN A 8 11.30 16.88 -4.40
CA GLN A 8 9.86 16.72 -4.55
C GLN A 8 9.48 15.31 -5.03
N ILE A 9 10.26 14.73 -5.95
CA ILE A 9 10.00 13.38 -6.45
C ILE A 9 10.25 12.34 -5.35
N LYS A 10 11.35 12.46 -4.59
CA LYS A 10 11.62 11.59 -3.43
C LYS A 10 10.52 11.67 -2.39
N LEU A 11 10.02 12.88 -2.08
CA LEU A 11 8.94 13.08 -1.12
C LEU A 11 7.63 12.41 -1.58
N ARG A 12 7.29 12.52 -2.86
CA ARG A 12 6.11 11.86 -3.45
C ARG A 12 6.22 10.34 -3.40
N ALA A 13 7.39 9.79 -3.77
CA ALA A 13 7.63 8.36 -3.71
C ALA A 13 7.52 7.83 -2.26
N ALA A 14 8.11 8.54 -1.30
CA ALA A 14 7.99 8.20 0.12
C ALA A 14 6.54 8.23 0.61
N TYR A 15 5.76 9.25 0.19
CA TYR A 15 4.34 9.34 0.52
C TYR A 15 3.55 8.14 -0.02
N TYR A 16 3.69 7.80 -1.30
CA TYR A 16 2.97 6.66 -1.90
C TYR A 16 3.33 5.34 -1.24
N ASN A 17 4.61 5.13 -0.92
CA ASN A 17 5.05 3.94 -0.20
C ASN A 17 4.48 3.90 1.24
N GLY A 18 4.47 5.03 1.94
CA GLY A 18 3.85 5.14 3.26
C GLY A 18 2.36 4.81 3.25
N VAL A 19 1.62 5.34 2.27
CA VAL A 19 0.19 5.04 2.08
C VAL A 19 -0.02 3.55 1.77
N ALA A 20 0.81 2.95 0.92
CA ALA A 20 0.76 1.52 0.63
C ALA A 20 0.92 0.66 1.89
N ILE A 21 1.88 0.99 2.75
CA ILE A 21 2.09 0.26 4.02
C ILE A 21 0.87 0.41 4.92
N ALA A 22 0.32 1.62 5.06
CA ALA A 22 -0.84 1.89 5.90
C ALA A 22 -2.10 1.14 5.45
N ILE A 23 -2.35 1.05 4.14
CA ILE A 23 -3.49 0.33 3.57
C ILE A 23 -3.44 -1.17 3.93
N VAL A 24 -2.27 -1.80 3.78
CA VAL A 24 -2.11 -3.22 4.14
C VAL A 24 -2.21 -3.43 5.65
N ALA A 25 -1.56 -2.58 6.44
CA ALA A 25 -1.53 -2.73 7.89
C ALA A 25 -2.92 -2.53 8.54
N ILE A 26 -3.62 -1.47 8.17
CA ILE A 26 -4.90 -1.10 8.80
C ILE A 26 -6.07 -1.72 8.03
N GLY A 27 -6.16 -1.46 6.74
CA GLY A 27 -7.28 -1.88 5.89
C GLY A 27 -7.29 -3.38 5.60
N GLY A 28 -6.12 -4.02 5.54
CA GLY A 28 -5.98 -5.45 5.35
C GLY A 28 -5.90 -6.22 6.67
N LEU A 29 -4.74 -6.16 7.34
CA LEU A 29 -4.42 -6.98 8.50
C LEU A 29 -5.31 -6.65 9.71
N GLY A 30 -5.55 -5.36 9.98
CA GLY A 30 -6.42 -4.94 11.08
C GLY A 30 -7.85 -5.50 10.96
N VAL A 31 -8.43 -5.40 9.77
CA VAL A 31 -9.77 -5.94 9.48
C VAL A 31 -9.77 -7.47 9.58
N ALA A 32 -8.79 -8.15 8.98
CA ALA A 32 -8.69 -9.60 9.05
C ALA A 32 -8.59 -10.11 10.50
N LEU A 33 -7.75 -9.48 11.33
CA LEU A 33 -7.59 -9.83 12.75
C LEU A 33 -8.88 -9.60 13.55
N ALA A 34 -9.58 -8.50 13.29
CA ALA A 34 -10.87 -8.23 13.93
C ALA A 34 -11.89 -9.32 13.59
N THR A 35 -11.97 -9.73 12.32
CA THR A 35 -12.83 -10.81 11.87
C THR A 35 -12.48 -12.15 12.51
N PHE A 36 -11.19 -12.51 12.57
CA PHE A 36 -10.73 -13.74 13.22
C PHE A 36 -11.08 -13.80 14.71
N ARG A 37 -11.00 -12.66 15.41
CA ARG A 37 -11.29 -12.57 16.85
C ARG A 37 -12.74 -12.90 17.18
N GLU A 38 -13.68 -12.58 16.30
CA GLU A 38 -15.12 -12.77 16.56
C GLU A 38 -15.64 -14.20 16.29
N ARG A 39 -14.78 -15.16 15.91
CA ARG A 39 -15.20 -16.50 15.43
C ARG A 39 -16.30 -16.40 14.37
N SER A 40 -16.05 -15.55 13.39
CA SER A 40 -16.95 -15.27 12.29
C SER A 40 -17.17 -16.50 11.40
N ASP A 41 -18.33 -16.58 10.74
CA ASP A 41 -18.64 -17.65 9.80
C ASP A 41 -17.71 -17.66 8.56
N LEU A 42 -17.81 -18.73 7.75
CA LEU A 42 -16.99 -18.90 6.53
C LEU A 42 -17.18 -17.75 5.53
N TRP A 43 -18.38 -17.17 5.46
CA TRP A 43 -18.68 -16.06 4.57
C TRP A 43 -17.90 -14.80 4.97
N THR A 44 -18.02 -14.39 6.23
CA THR A 44 -17.33 -13.22 6.78
C THR A 44 -15.81 -13.39 6.71
N PHE A 45 -15.33 -14.61 6.96
CA PHE A 45 -13.92 -14.95 6.78
C PHE A 45 -13.47 -14.75 5.32
N GLY A 46 -14.27 -15.23 4.36
CA GLY A 46 -14.01 -15.04 2.93
C GLY A 46 -13.94 -13.56 2.53
N VAL A 47 -14.86 -12.73 3.03
CA VAL A 47 -14.85 -11.28 2.80
C VAL A 47 -13.60 -10.62 3.36
N ALA A 48 -13.16 -10.99 4.58
CA ALA A 48 -11.97 -10.43 5.19
C ALA A 48 -10.68 -10.82 4.44
N VAL A 49 -10.57 -12.07 3.98
CA VAL A 49 -9.45 -12.52 3.15
C VAL A 49 -9.44 -11.78 1.80
N PHE A 50 -10.61 -11.61 1.17
CA PHE A 50 -10.71 -10.88 -0.09
C PHE A 50 -10.34 -9.41 0.08
N GLY A 51 -10.74 -8.78 1.19
CA GLY A 51 -10.34 -7.43 1.58
C GLY A 51 -8.83 -7.29 1.77
N LEU A 52 -8.19 -8.26 2.44
CA LEU A 52 -6.73 -8.31 2.60
C LEU A 52 -6.01 -8.41 1.25
N ILE A 53 -6.50 -9.27 0.35
CA ILE A 53 -5.93 -9.40 -1.00
C ILE A 53 -6.10 -8.08 -1.78
N GLY A 54 -7.29 -7.45 -1.71
CA GLY A 54 -7.53 -6.16 -2.35
C GLY A 54 -6.60 -5.06 -1.83
N ALA A 55 -6.40 -5.00 -0.50
CA ALA A 55 -5.46 -4.08 0.13
C ALA A 55 -4.02 -4.34 -0.35
N ALA A 56 -3.60 -5.61 -0.44
CA ALA A 56 -2.27 -5.97 -0.94
C ALA A 56 -2.07 -5.55 -2.40
N VAL A 57 -3.05 -5.81 -3.28
CA VAL A 57 -2.98 -5.41 -4.70
C VAL A 57 -2.88 -3.89 -4.84
N LEU A 58 -3.71 -3.14 -4.11
CA LEU A 58 -3.67 -1.68 -4.13
C LEU A 58 -2.32 -1.15 -3.64
N SER A 59 -1.76 -1.75 -2.59
CA SER A 59 -0.44 -1.37 -2.07
C SER A 59 0.70 -1.70 -3.03
N ILE A 60 0.62 -2.80 -3.76
CA ILE A 60 1.59 -3.12 -4.82
C ILE A 60 1.54 -2.04 -5.91
N ALA A 61 0.35 -1.65 -6.37
CA ALA A 61 0.19 -0.61 -7.39
C ALA A 61 0.77 0.74 -6.93
N LEU A 62 0.50 1.16 -5.68
CA LEU A 62 1.06 2.39 -5.11
C LEU A 62 2.59 2.34 -4.97
N ARG A 63 3.13 1.17 -4.60
CA ARG A 63 4.58 0.94 -4.54
C ARG A 63 5.22 1.03 -5.93
N GLU A 64 4.59 0.48 -6.97
CA GLU A 64 5.07 0.59 -8.35
C GLU A 64 5.07 2.04 -8.86
N ILE A 65 4.06 2.83 -8.50
CA ILE A 65 4.05 4.28 -8.78
C ILE A 65 5.21 4.98 -8.08
N ALA A 66 5.52 4.61 -6.84
CA ALA A 66 6.66 5.16 -6.11
C ALA A 66 8.00 4.80 -6.78
N ILE A 67 8.17 3.54 -7.17
CA ILE A 67 9.39 3.03 -7.83
C ILE A 67 9.57 3.68 -9.20
N SER A 68 8.54 3.75 -10.02
CA SER A 68 8.62 4.40 -11.35
C SER A 68 8.94 5.88 -11.23
N SER A 69 8.42 6.57 -10.22
CA SER A 69 8.78 7.96 -9.92
C SER A 69 10.26 8.11 -9.56
N LEU A 70 10.83 7.15 -8.83
CA LEU A 70 12.25 7.15 -8.47
C LEU A 70 13.16 6.74 -9.63
N ALA A 71 12.75 5.79 -10.47
CA ALA A 71 13.53 5.38 -11.65
C ALA A 71 13.78 6.57 -12.60
N ALA A 72 12.80 7.47 -12.73
CA ALA A 72 12.95 8.72 -13.48
C ALA A 72 14.03 9.67 -12.92
N LEU A 73 14.55 9.45 -11.71
CA LEU A 73 15.69 10.17 -11.14
C LEU A 73 17.04 9.47 -11.37
N ASP A 74 17.04 8.16 -11.55
CA ASP A 74 18.26 7.36 -11.76
C ASP A 74 18.73 7.44 -13.23
N ASP A 75 17.82 7.71 -14.17
CA ASP A 75 18.10 7.89 -15.60
C ASP A 75 18.62 9.31 -15.95
N GLU A 76 18.76 10.22 -14.97
CA GLU A 76 19.13 11.65 -15.12
C GLU A 76 20.44 12.07 -14.39
#